data_AF-A0ABD7Z5E9-F1
#
_entry.id   AF-A0ABD7Z5E9-F1
#
_cell.length_a   1.000
_cell.length_b   1.000
_cell.length_c   1.000
_cell.angle_alpha   90.00
_cell.angle_beta   90.00
_cell.angle_gamma   90.00
#
_symmetry.space_group_name_H-M   'P 1'
#
loop_
_entity.id
_entity.type
_entity.pdbx_description
1 polymer ?
#
loop_
_entity_poly.entity_id
_entity_poly.type
_entity_poly.pdbx_seq_one_letter_code
_entity_poly.pdbx_strand_id
1 'polypeptide(L)'
;MSKPSLTNELTRLYELLEKGAITQEEYEEHKALLLNQARNTSSHNGYGDPVQTKPTEAKPQIIINQSASAAASSSATAVAKNGGCLKSILATIGFLVVISVILKACYGEEKTVASTPAIEPAAQTVTNTDSQEDTQENIQASLQSAKQENAAANDEINTLWTNMDVDVRNHLKPQQLAWNQQKKKQCQSNQYPTPEQNQIEYLNCETELTRSRISELQAQQDQVYVNVKEAKLQKLKQEADDSIKTLETTWDAIPEPIRDQLSSNLKSWTKSADNECNSEKPADTEIQTEINRFNCRIKLIKTKTKELEGYKL
;
A
#
# COMPACT_ATOMS: atom_id res chain seq x y z
N MET A 1 -19.02 32.00 -2.82
CA MET A 1 -19.20 30.57 -2.51
C MET A 1 -19.25 30.43 -1.00
N SER A 2 -20.33 29.87 -0.46
CA SER A 2 -20.54 29.72 0.99
C SER A 2 -19.52 28.74 1.57
N LYS A 3 -18.92 29.07 2.74
CA LYS A 3 -18.04 28.14 3.46
C LYS A 3 -18.82 26.86 3.80
N PRO A 4 -18.22 25.66 3.67
CA PRO A 4 -18.85 24.42 4.12
C PRO A 4 -19.13 24.49 5.63
N SER A 5 -20.23 23.89 6.09
CA SER A 5 -20.49 23.77 7.54
C SER A 5 -19.57 22.72 8.17
N LEU A 6 -19.17 22.91 9.42
CA LEU A 6 -18.34 21.97 10.20
C LEU A 6 -18.82 20.51 10.10
N THR A 7 -20.13 20.29 10.15
CA THR A 7 -20.74 18.96 10.01
C THR A 7 -20.42 18.30 8.67
N ASN A 8 -20.37 19.06 7.58
CA ASN A 8 -20.04 18.53 6.26
C ASN A 8 -18.55 18.20 6.15
N GLU A 9 -17.68 18.98 6.79
CA GLU A 9 -16.23 18.72 6.81
C GLU A 9 -15.88 17.50 7.66
N LEU A 10 -16.50 17.33 8.83
CA LEU A 10 -16.36 16.12 9.66
C LEU A 10 -16.91 14.86 8.96
N THR A 11 -18.05 14.98 8.28
CA THR A 11 -18.63 13.85 7.51
C THR A 11 -17.70 13.43 6.39
N ARG A 12 -17.15 14.40 5.63
CA ARG A 12 -16.18 14.12 4.57
C ARG A 12 -14.88 13.53 5.12
N LEU A 13 -14.43 13.98 6.29
CA LEU A 13 -13.24 13.43 6.96
C LEU A 13 -13.47 11.97 7.38
N TYR A 14 -14.65 11.65 7.91
CA TYR A 14 -15.02 10.27 8.24
C TYR A 14 -15.16 9.39 7.00
N GLU A 15 -15.75 9.89 5.91
CA GLU A 15 -15.78 9.15 4.64
C GLU A 15 -14.38 8.86 4.10
N LEU A 16 -13.43 9.78 4.28
CA LEU A 16 -12.04 9.56 3.86
C LEU A 16 -11.38 8.47 4.71
N LEU A 17 -11.68 8.40 6.01
CA LEU A 17 -11.23 7.31 6.88
C LEU A 17 -11.86 5.97 6.47
N GLU A 18 -13.17 5.94 6.21
CA GLU A 18 -13.90 4.74 5.79
C GLU A 18 -13.42 4.23 4.42
N LYS A 19 -13.12 5.15 3.50
CA LYS A 19 -12.52 4.86 2.18
C LYS A 19 -11.03 4.54 2.27
N GLY A 20 -10.41 4.61 3.45
CA GLY A 20 -8.99 4.36 3.68
C GLY A 20 -8.06 5.36 2.96
N ALA A 21 -8.59 6.55 2.63
CA ALA A 21 -7.84 7.65 2.04
C ALA A 21 -7.00 8.39 3.08
N ILE A 22 -7.37 8.29 4.36
CA ILE A 22 -6.62 8.77 5.52
C ILE A 22 -6.56 7.67 6.59
N THR A 23 -5.50 7.68 7.40
CA THR A 23 -5.33 6.82 8.56
C THR A 23 -6.19 7.26 9.74
N GLN A 24 -6.28 6.42 10.77
CA GLN A 24 -6.96 6.78 12.01
C GLN A 24 -6.26 7.96 12.73
N GLU A 25 -4.94 8.14 12.57
CA GLU A 25 -4.22 9.31 13.11
C GLU A 25 -4.62 10.57 12.42
N GLU A 26 -4.50 10.56 11.08
CA GLU A 26 -4.81 11.71 10.25
C GLU A 26 -6.28 12.11 10.46
N TYR A 27 -7.16 11.14 10.61
CA TYR A 27 -8.54 11.41 11.00
C TYR A 27 -8.66 12.14 12.35
N GLU A 28 -8.01 11.66 13.41
CA GLU A 28 -8.12 12.30 14.74
C GLU A 28 -7.40 13.66 14.80
N GLU A 29 -6.26 13.82 14.12
CA GLU A 29 -5.54 15.11 14.00
C GLU A 29 -6.38 16.14 13.24
N HIS A 30 -6.90 15.79 12.07
CA HIS A 30 -7.73 16.70 11.29
C HIS A 30 -9.07 17.00 11.98
N LYS A 31 -9.65 16.03 12.68
CA LYS A 31 -10.85 16.24 13.50
C LYS A 31 -10.58 17.22 14.64
N ALA A 32 -9.45 17.10 15.33
CA ALA A 32 -9.06 18.04 16.38
C ALA A 32 -8.84 19.46 15.83
N LEU A 33 -8.21 19.60 14.66
CA LEU A 33 -8.02 20.88 13.98
C LEU A 33 -9.35 21.53 13.58
N LEU A 34 -10.27 20.77 12.99
CA LEU A 34 -11.60 21.26 12.60
C LEU A 34 -12.40 21.74 13.82
N LEU A 35 -12.36 20.99 14.92
CA LEU A 35 -13.03 21.36 16.16
C LEU A 35 -12.41 22.60 16.83
N ASN A 36 -11.08 22.76 16.77
CA ASN A 36 -10.40 23.94 17.30
C ASN A 36 -10.62 25.18 16.43
N GLN A 37 -10.70 25.06 15.11
CA GLN A 37 -11.07 26.16 14.22
C GLN A 37 -12.52 26.61 14.45
N ALA A 38 -13.43 25.68 14.72
CA ALA A 38 -14.80 25.99 15.11
C ALA A 38 -14.87 26.73 16.47
N ARG A 39 -13.97 26.41 17.42
CA ARG A 39 -13.84 27.13 18.70
C ARG A 39 -13.21 28.52 18.55
N ASN A 40 -12.20 28.67 17.70
CA ASN A 40 -11.53 29.95 17.47
C ASN A 40 -12.38 30.93 16.66
N THR A 41 -13.33 30.44 15.87
CA THR A 41 -14.36 31.26 15.21
C THR A 41 -15.48 31.68 16.16
N SER A 42 -15.59 31.04 17.34
CA SER A 42 -16.52 31.42 18.41
C SER A 42 -15.88 32.19 19.57
N SER A 43 -14.54 32.26 19.64
CA SER A 43 -13.79 33.07 20.62
C SER A 43 -13.01 34.20 19.96
N HIS A 44 -13.70 35.29 19.63
CA HIS A 44 -13.08 36.62 19.61
C HIS A 44 -13.64 37.42 20.78
N ASN A 45 -13.06 37.20 21.97
CA ASN A 45 -12.99 38.14 23.09
C ASN A 45 -12.09 37.57 24.21
N GLY A 46 -10.98 38.25 24.51
CA GLY A 46 -10.39 38.28 25.86
C GLY A 46 -9.13 37.45 26.17
N TYR A 47 -7.97 38.12 26.06
CA TYR A 47 -6.77 38.14 26.95
C TYR A 47 -6.49 37.00 27.98
N GLY A 48 -5.24 36.49 27.99
CA GLY A 48 -4.57 35.88 29.17
C GLY A 48 -3.56 34.74 28.88
N ASP A 49 -2.26 34.98 29.10
CA ASP A 49 -1.15 34.00 29.22
C ASP A 49 -1.10 33.38 30.65
N PRO A 50 -0.21 32.41 31.00
CA PRO A 50 0.39 31.25 30.30
C PRO A 50 0.24 29.95 31.16
N VAL A 51 0.79 28.77 30.78
CA VAL A 51 1.40 27.72 31.66
C VAL A 51 1.85 26.46 30.86
N GLN A 52 3.04 25.95 31.21
CA GLN A 52 3.65 24.69 30.79
C GLN A 52 2.99 23.44 31.40
N THR A 53 2.98 22.32 30.66
CA THR A 53 3.37 20.96 31.14
C THR A 53 3.60 20.00 29.95
N LYS A 54 4.56 19.09 30.14
CA LYS A 54 5.14 18.03 29.28
C LYS A 54 4.55 16.65 29.71
N PRO A 55 4.81 15.44 29.13
CA PRO A 55 5.06 14.95 27.75
C PRO A 55 4.10 13.79 27.30
N THR A 56 4.31 13.31 26.06
CA THR A 56 4.08 11.92 25.56
C THR A 56 2.68 11.52 25.09
N GLU A 57 2.54 11.31 23.78
CA GLU A 57 2.00 10.07 23.18
C GLU A 57 2.40 10.05 21.70
N ALA A 58 3.58 9.51 21.40
CA ALA A 58 3.99 9.27 20.01
C ALA A 58 3.35 7.95 19.57
N LYS A 59 2.17 8.07 18.95
CA LYS A 59 1.57 7.00 18.17
C LYS A 59 2.23 7.09 16.78
N PRO A 60 2.85 6.03 16.24
CA PRO A 60 3.24 6.04 14.85
C PRO A 60 2.08 5.49 14.04
N GLN A 61 1.46 6.31 13.20
CA GLN A 61 0.62 5.82 12.11
C GLN A 61 1.24 6.13 10.75
N ILE A 62 0.79 5.34 9.81
CA ILE A 62 1.38 5.18 8.49
C ILE A 62 1.03 6.41 7.65
N ILE A 63 1.93 7.38 7.58
CA ILE A 63 1.82 8.51 6.64
C ILE A 63 2.00 7.96 5.22
N ILE A 64 0.89 7.72 4.50
CA ILE A 64 0.92 7.50 3.05
C ILE A 64 0.92 8.88 2.39
N ASN A 65 2.11 9.40 2.09
CA ASN A 65 2.29 10.65 1.39
C ASN A 65 1.57 10.63 0.02
N GLN A 66 0.48 11.39 -0.09
CA GLN A 66 -0.28 11.57 -1.33
C GLN A 66 0.41 12.63 -2.20
N SER A 67 1.13 12.20 -3.24
CA SER A 67 1.38 13.06 -4.39
C SER A 67 0.28 12.80 -5.43
N ALA A 68 -0.62 13.76 -5.57
CA ALA A 68 -1.68 13.74 -6.58
C ALA A 68 -1.10 13.89 -7.99
N SER A 69 -1.59 13.10 -8.94
CA SER A 69 -1.85 13.49 -10.34
C SER A 69 -2.81 12.49 -10.98
N ALA A 70 -3.77 13.03 -11.73
CA ALA A 70 -5.07 12.46 -12.03
C ALA A 70 -5.17 11.67 -13.36
N ALA A 71 -6.30 10.93 -13.47
CA ALA A 71 -6.94 10.32 -14.65
C ALA A 71 -6.22 9.11 -15.29
N ALA A 72 -6.89 8.05 -15.76
CA ALA A 72 -8.22 7.97 -16.35
C ALA A 72 -8.91 6.60 -16.09
N SER A 73 -10.25 6.67 -16.11
CA SER A 73 -11.18 5.55 -16.14
C SER A 73 -11.15 4.82 -17.48
N SER A 74 -11.34 3.50 -17.49
CA SER A 74 -11.94 2.78 -18.63
C SER A 74 -12.58 1.47 -18.17
N SER A 75 -13.88 1.41 -18.37
CA SER A 75 -14.78 0.26 -18.26
C SER A 75 -14.46 -0.82 -19.31
N ALA A 76 -14.53 -2.09 -18.93
CA ALA A 76 -14.36 -3.23 -19.84
C ALA A 76 -15.72 -3.79 -20.30
N THR A 77 -15.96 -3.77 -21.60
CA THR A 77 -16.98 -4.58 -22.29
C THR A 77 -16.43 -5.98 -22.60
N ALA A 78 -17.20 -7.01 -22.27
CA ALA A 78 -16.91 -8.41 -22.57
C ALA A 78 -17.17 -8.75 -24.05
N VAL A 79 -16.27 -9.51 -24.67
CA VAL A 79 -16.53 -10.26 -25.90
C VAL A 79 -15.99 -11.67 -25.75
N ALA A 80 -16.88 -12.64 -25.95
CA ALA A 80 -16.60 -14.07 -25.98
C ALA A 80 -16.50 -14.57 -27.43
N LYS A 81 -15.50 -15.40 -27.76
CA LYS A 81 -15.68 -16.77 -28.33
C LYS A 81 -14.36 -17.46 -28.74
N ASN A 82 -14.15 -18.61 -28.10
CA ASN A 82 -13.75 -19.94 -28.57
C ASN A 82 -12.54 -20.18 -29.49
N GLY A 83 -11.58 -20.95 -28.94
CA GLY A 83 -10.92 -22.06 -29.63
C GLY A 83 -9.48 -22.32 -29.18
N GLY A 84 -9.23 -23.32 -28.31
CA GLY A 84 -7.87 -23.86 -28.12
C GLY A 84 -7.58 -24.37 -26.71
N CYS A 85 -7.53 -25.70 -26.58
CA CYS A 85 -7.32 -26.50 -25.37
C CYS A 85 -5.94 -26.29 -24.73
N LEU A 86 -5.77 -25.28 -23.87
CA LEU A 86 -4.76 -25.16 -22.80
C LEU A 86 -4.92 -23.78 -22.14
N LYS A 87 -5.85 -23.67 -21.18
CA LYS A 87 -5.97 -22.57 -20.18
C LYS A 87 -7.24 -22.77 -19.36
N SER A 88 -7.12 -23.24 -18.13
CA SER A 88 -8.18 -23.09 -17.12
C SER A 88 -7.65 -23.25 -15.69
N ILE A 89 -6.77 -22.34 -15.26
CA ILE A 89 -6.69 -21.90 -13.85
C ILE A 89 -6.26 -20.42 -13.88
N LEU A 90 -7.11 -19.50 -14.32
CA LEU A 90 -6.86 -18.05 -14.16
C LEU A 90 -8.15 -17.21 -14.14
N ALA A 91 -9.25 -17.82 -13.70
CA ALA A 91 -10.43 -17.11 -13.22
C ALA A 91 -10.92 -17.91 -12.01
N THR A 92 -11.22 -17.20 -10.91
CA THR A 92 -11.62 -17.70 -9.58
C THR A 92 -10.52 -18.30 -8.69
N ILE A 93 -9.70 -17.43 -8.08
CA ILE A 93 -9.24 -17.60 -6.68
C ILE A 93 -9.21 -16.19 -6.06
N GLY A 94 -10.35 -15.63 -5.67
CA GLY A 94 -10.61 -15.47 -4.25
C GLY A 94 -11.20 -16.71 -3.61
N PHE A 95 -10.40 -17.43 -2.81
CA PHE A 95 -10.80 -18.13 -1.58
C PHE A 95 -9.56 -18.77 -0.95
N LEU A 96 -9.36 -18.52 0.35
CA LEU A 96 -8.64 -19.35 1.32
C LEU A 96 -7.32 -20.02 0.90
N VAL A 97 -6.20 -19.38 1.24
CA VAL A 97 -4.99 -20.14 1.61
C VAL A 97 -5.14 -20.51 3.09
N VAL A 98 -5.91 -21.58 3.34
CA VAL A 98 -5.77 -22.38 4.56
C VAL A 98 -4.71 -23.42 4.22
N ILE A 99 -3.50 -23.26 4.73
CA ILE A 99 -2.50 -24.33 4.71
C ILE A 99 -2.92 -25.34 5.77
N SER A 100 -3.76 -26.30 5.38
CA SER A 100 -4.04 -27.50 6.17
C SER A 100 -2.91 -28.50 5.97
N VAL A 101 -2.33 -28.87 7.10
CA VAL A 101 -1.52 -30.07 7.36
C VAL A 101 -2.11 -31.30 6.67
N ILE A 102 -1.37 -31.88 5.71
CA ILE A 102 -1.63 -33.26 5.25
C ILE A 102 -0.72 -34.19 6.05
N LEU A 103 -1.23 -34.66 7.18
CA LEU A 103 -0.76 -35.87 7.84
C LEU A 103 -1.70 -37.01 7.46
N LYS A 104 -1.19 -37.87 6.57
CA LYS A 104 -1.11 -39.33 6.73
C LYS A 104 -2.35 -40.02 7.34
N ALA A 105 -3.18 -40.60 6.48
CA ALA A 105 -4.12 -41.66 6.86
C ALA A 105 -4.18 -42.75 5.78
N CYS A 106 -3.44 -43.83 5.99
CA CYS A 106 -3.71 -45.18 5.51
C CYS A 106 -3.19 -46.16 6.59
N TYR A 107 -4.06 -47.07 7.02
CA TYR A 107 -3.90 -48.16 8.02
C TYR A 107 -3.88 -47.72 9.50
N GLY A 108 -4.63 -48.30 10.45
CA GLY A 108 -5.52 -49.47 10.51
C GLY A 108 -5.67 -49.86 12.00
N GLU A 109 -6.87 -50.27 12.43
CA GLU A 109 -7.33 -50.53 13.83
C GLU A 109 -6.50 -51.55 14.64
N GLU A 110 -6.53 -51.45 15.99
CA GLU A 110 -7.02 -52.53 16.90
C GLU A 110 -7.29 -52.08 18.37
N LYS A 111 -8.53 -52.34 18.82
CA LYS A 111 -9.17 -52.65 20.14
C LYS A 111 -8.63 -52.21 21.55
N THR A 112 -9.61 -51.65 22.31
CA THR A 112 -10.01 -51.82 23.75
C THR A 112 -8.99 -52.30 24.79
N VAL A 113 -8.91 -51.72 26.00
CA VAL A 113 -9.78 -52.02 27.18
C VAL A 113 -9.72 -50.88 28.23
N ALA A 114 -10.84 -50.74 28.96
CA ALA A 114 -11.14 -49.82 30.06
C ALA A 114 -10.24 -49.90 31.31
N SER A 115 -10.20 -48.82 32.10
CA SER A 115 -10.49 -48.82 33.55
C SER A 115 -10.43 -47.40 34.15
N THR A 116 -11.48 -47.03 34.88
CA THR A 116 -11.48 -45.96 35.91
C THR A 116 -11.13 -46.62 37.25
N PRO A 117 -10.50 -45.89 38.19
CA PRO A 117 -11.30 -45.49 39.35
C PRO A 117 -11.04 -44.05 39.84
N ALA A 118 -12.08 -43.57 40.53
CA ALA A 118 -12.30 -42.31 41.20
C ALA A 118 -11.22 -41.87 42.21
N ILE A 119 -11.03 -40.55 42.34
CA ILE A 119 -10.70 -39.88 43.61
C ILE A 119 -11.38 -38.49 43.65
N GLU A 120 -12.27 -38.30 44.62
CA GLU A 120 -12.52 -37.05 45.36
C GLU A 120 -12.41 -37.45 46.86
N PRO A 121 -12.26 -36.55 47.86
CA PRO A 121 -12.28 -35.09 47.83
C PRO A 121 -11.17 -34.39 48.67
N ALA A 122 -10.94 -33.10 48.45
CA ALA A 122 -10.50 -32.18 49.52
C ALA A 122 -10.66 -30.72 49.08
N ALA A 123 -11.72 -30.08 49.59
CA ALA A 123 -11.83 -28.63 49.59
C ALA A 123 -10.72 -28.04 50.47
N GLN A 124 -9.87 -27.20 49.88
CA GLN A 124 -9.03 -26.26 50.62
C GLN A 124 -9.40 -24.85 50.18
N THR A 125 -10.20 -24.19 51.00
CA THR A 125 -10.39 -22.74 50.98
C THR A 125 -9.08 -22.11 51.44
N VAL A 126 -8.19 -21.82 50.49
CA VAL A 126 -7.03 -20.96 50.71
C VAL A 126 -7.46 -19.56 50.30
N THR A 127 -7.44 -18.65 51.27
CA THR A 127 -7.63 -17.21 51.10
C THR A 127 -6.57 -16.66 50.16
N ASN A 128 -6.93 -16.50 48.88
CA ASN A 128 -6.14 -15.82 47.85
C ASN A 128 -6.31 -14.30 48.03
N THR A 129 -5.27 -13.63 48.51
CA THR A 129 -5.18 -12.16 48.40
C THR A 129 -3.77 -11.75 47.94
N ASP A 130 -2.73 -12.54 48.22
CA ASP A 130 -1.38 -12.34 47.65
C ASP A 130 -1.28 -12.74 46.16
N SER A 131 -2.03 -13.74 45.68
CA SER A 131 -1.94 -14.20 44.28
C SER A 131 -2.55 -13.24 43.25
N GLN A 132 -3.27 -12.21 43.69
CA GLN A 132 -3.97 -11.28 42.80
C GLN A 132 -3.04 -10.16 42.30
N GLU A 133 -2.07 -9.75 43.13
CA GLU A 133 -1.09 -8.70 42.79
C GLU A 133 -0.03 -9.23 41.82
N ASP A 134 0.50 -10.44 42.07
CA ASP A 134 1.41 -11.16 41.17
C ASP A 134 0.78 -11.45 39.79
N THR A 135 -0.53 -11.73 39.75
CA THR A 135 -1.27 -11.95 38.50
C THR A 135 -1.46 -10.64 37.73
N GLN A 136 -1.66 -9.52 38.43
CA GLN A 136 -1.88 -8.22 37.80
C GLN A 136 -0.59 -7.58 37.27
N GLU A 137 0.53 -7.71 37.99
CA GLU A 137 1.85 -7.29 37.52
C GLU A 137 2.28 -8.08 36.27
N ASN A 138 1.99 -9.39 36.23
CA ASN A 138 2.24 -10.23 35.06
C ASN A 138 1.42 -9.81 33.83
N ILE A 139 0.14 -9.47 34.00
CA ILE A 139 -0.71 -8.96 32.91
C ILE A 139 -0.19 -7.62 32.37
N GLN A 140 0.26 -6.71 33.24
CA GLN A 140 0.85 -5.43 32.85
C GLN A 140 2.13 -5.62 32.02
N ALA A 141 3.03 -6.49 32.49
CA ALA A 141 4.26 -6.81 31.76
C ALA A 141 3.98 -7.45 30.40
N SER A 142 3.02 -8.38 30.34
CA SER A 142 2.58 -9.03 29.10
C SER A 142 1.97 -8.03 28.12
N LEU A 143 1.13 -7.12 28.59
CA LEU A 143 0.56 -6.05 27.78
C LEU A 143 1.64 -5.13 27.22
N GLN A 144 2.64 -4.77 28.03
CA GLN A 144 3.74 -3.95 27.57
C GLN A 144 4.59 -4.66 26.51
N SER A 145 4.86 -5.95 26.69
CA SER A 145 5.55 -6.77 25.69
C SER A 145 4.76 -6.84 24.38
N ALA A 146 3.47 -7.14 24.45
CA ALA A 146 2.60 -7.22 23.27
C ALA A 146 2.53 -5.89 22.51
N LYS A 147 2.49 -4.75 23.22
CA LYS A 147 2.56 -3.41 22.63
C LYS A 147 3.88 -3.18 21.89
N GLN A 148 5.01 -3.52 22.51
CA GLN A 148 6.33 -3.34 21.93
C GLN A 148 6.52 -4.21 20.68
N GLU A 149 6.13 -5.48 20.74
CA GLU A 149 6.23 -6.39 19.60
C GLU A 149 5.35 -5.97 18.43
N ASN A 150 4.13 -5.52 18.73
CA ASN A 150 3.22 -5.02 17.71
C ASN A 150 3.76 -3.76 17.04
N ALA A 151 4.30 -2.81 17.82
CA ALA A 151 4.95 -1.62 17.29
C ALA A 151 6.14 -1.99 16.38
N ALA A 152 7.01 -2.90 16.84
CA ALA A 152 8.16 -3.35 16.05
C ALA A 152 7.75 -4.01 14.72
N ALA A 153 6.74 -4.89 14.73
CA ALA A 153 6.23 -5.50 13.50
C ALA A 153 5.60 -4.48 12.55
N ASN A 154 4.90 -3.47 13.08
CA ASN A 154 4.34 -2.39 12.27
C ASN A 154 5.45 -1.51 11.66
N ASP A 155 6.50 -1.19 12.40
CA ASP A 155 7.64 -0.42 11.88
C ASP A 155 8.38 -1.20 10.78
N GLU A 156 8.51 -2.52 10.94
CA GLU A 156 9.14 -3.40 9.95
C GLU A 156 8.34 -3.44 8.64
N ILE A 157 7.02 -3.66 8.69
CA ILE A 157 6.19 -3.68 7.47
C ILE A 157 6.15 -2.31 6.79
N ASN A 158 6.16 -1.21 7.56
CA ASN A 158 6.20 0.14 7.02
C ASN A 158 7.53 0.47 6.35
N THR A 159 8.63 0.01 6.93
CA THR A 159 9.97 0.15 6.35
C THR A 159 10.07 -0.64 5.06
N LEU A 160 9.63 -1.90 5.06
CA LEU A 160 9.57 -2.72 3.85
C LEU A 160 8.72 -2.04 2.77
N TRP A 161 7.51 -1.61 3.14
CA TRP A 161 6.60 -0.93 2.22
C TRP A 161 7.23 0.33 1.64
N THR A 162 7.86 1.18 2.46
CA THR A 162 8.45 2.46 2.00
C THR A 162 9.65 2.25 1.08
N ASN A 163 10.45 1.21 1.32
CA ASN A 163 11.65 0.92 0.54
C ASN A 163 11.37 0.17 -0.78
N MET A 164 10.21 -0.47 -0.91
CA MET A 164 9.79 -1.17 -2.13
C MET A 164 9.67 -0.21 -3.32
N ASP A 165 10.04 -0.64 -4.53
CA ASP A 165 9.93 0.19 -5.75
C ASP A 165 8.51 0.75 -5.92
N VAL A 166 8.41 2.02 -6.34
CA VAL A 166 7.12 2.73 -6.43
C VAL A 166 6.11 2.05 -7.36
N ASP A 167 6.57 1.46 -8.48
CA ASP A 167 5.69 0.79 -9.42
C ASP A 167 5.15 -0.52 -8.79
N VAL A 168 6.00 -1.23 -8.03
CA VAL A 168 5.64 -2.44 -7.27
C VAL A 168 4.64 -2.13 -6.16
N ARG A 169 4.88 -1.08 -5.36
CA ARG A 169 3.94 -0.64 -4.32
C ARG A 169 2.59 -0.30 -4.89
N ASN A 170 2.56 0.45 -6.00
CA ASN A 170 1.31 0.82 -6.65
C ASN A 170 0.52 -0.41 -7.12
N HIS A 171 1.23 -1.43 -7.62
CA HIS A 171 0.62 -2.70 -8.00
C HIS A 171 0.06 -3.47 -6.79
N LEU A 172 0.79 -3.52 -5.67
CA LEU A 172 0.41 -4.27 -4.46
C LEU A 172 -0.58 -3.52 -3.55
N LYS A 173 -0.76 -2.20 -3.73
CA LYS A 173 -1.59 -1.36 -2.86
C LYS A 173 -3.01 -1.89 -2.65
N PRO A 174 -3.75 -2.35 -3.67
CA PRO A 174 -5.08 -2.92 -3.46
C PRO A 174 -5.08 -4.14 -2.54
N GLN A 175 -4.07 -5.02 -2.68
CA GLN A 175 -3.94 -6.20 -1.83
C GLN A 175 -3.60 -5.81 -0.39
N GLN A 176 -2.71 -4.84 -0.20
CA GLN A 176 -2.33 -4.36 1.14
C GLN A 176 -3.52 -3.72 1.88
N LEU A 177 -4.36 -2.95 1.17
CA LEU A 177 -5.58 -2.37 1.74
C LEU A 177 -6.58 -3.45 2.16
N ALA A 178 -6.81 -4.45 1.30
CA ALA A 178 -7.68 -5.58 1.63
C ALA A 178 -7.17 -6.38 2.83
N TRP A 179 -5.86 -6.63 2.88
CA TRP A 179 -5.22 -7.31 4.00
C TRP A 179 -5.36 -6.52 5.30
N ASN A 180 -5.14 -5.20 5.30
CA ASN A 180 -5.34 -4.35 6.48
C ASN A 180 -6.77 -4.45 7.03
N GLN A 181 -7.77 -4.43 6.15
CA GLN A 181 -9.18 -4.57 6.54
C GLN A 181 -9.50 -5.96 7.09
N GLN A 182 -8.91 -7.00 6.51
CA GLN A 182 -9.07 -8.38 6.94
C GLN A 182 -8.41 -8.62 8.30
N LYS A 183 -7.17 -8.14 8.49
CA LYS A 183 -6.39 -8.26 9.73
C LYS A 183 -7.20 -7.74 10.93
N LYS A 184 -7.72 -6.51 10.81
CA LYS A 184 -8.55 -5.87 11.84
C LYS A 184 -9.78 -6.70 12.20
N LYS A 185 -10.45 -7.32 11.22
CA LYS A 185 -11.63 -8.17 11.46
C LYS A 185 -11.25 -9.50 12.13
N GLN A 186 -10.11 -10.08 11.75
CA GLN A 186 -9.64 -11.35 12.28
C GLN A 186 -9.17 -11.25 13.73
N CYS A 187 -8.52 -10.14 14.10
CA CYS A 187 -7.97 -9.97 15.44
C CYS A 187 -8.96 -9.39 16.46
N GLN A 188 -10.14 -8.95 16.04
CA GLN A 188 -11.17 -8.51 16.97
C GLN A 188 -11.65 -9.67 17.86
N SER A 189 -11.26 -9.63 19.14
CA SER A 189 -11.67 -10.59 20.16
C SER A 189 -12.16 -9.86 21.42
N ASN A 190 -13.28 -10.34 21.97
CA ASN A 190 -13.80 -9.96 23.29
C ASN A 190 -14.02 -11.23 24.14
N GLN A 191 -13.22 -12.27 23.91
CA GLN A 191 -13.43 -13.60 24.48
C GLN A 191 -12.84 -13.77 25.90
N TYR A 192 -12.04 -12.81 26.36
CA TYR A 192 -11.33 -12.91 27.62
C TYR A 192 -12.00 -12.13 28.77
N PRO A 193 -11.85 -12.58 30.04
CA PRO A 193 -12.50 -11.96 31.19
C PRO A 193 -12.13 -10.49 31.44
N THR A 194 -10.90 -10.08 31.12
CA THR A 194 -10.44 -8.70 31.36
C THR A 194 -10.20 -7.92 30.07
N PRO A 195 -10.38 -6.59 30.07
CA PRO A 195 -10.01 -5.75 28.94
C PRO A 195 -8.54 -5.88 28.54
N GLU A 196 -7.64 -6.01 29.52
CA GLU A 196 -6.20 -6.14 29.30
C GLU A 196 -5.85 -7.44 28.57
N GLN A 197 -6.49 -8.55 28.93
CA GLN A 197 -6.28 -9.84 28.25
C GLN A 197 -6.79 -9.78 26.81
N ASN A 198 -7.97 -9.19 26.57
CA ASN A 198 -8.46 -8.99 25.20
C ASN A 198 -7.50 -8.10 24.38
N GLN A 199 -6.92 -7.08 25.00
CA GLN A 199 -5.96 -6.19 24.35
C GLN A 199 -4.64 -6.90 24.02
N ILE A 200 -4.12 -7.74 24.93
CA ILE A 200 -2.92 -8.57 24.69
C ILE A 200 -3.15 -9.46 23.47
N GLU A 201 -4.28 -10.15 23.43
CA GLU A 201 -4.59 -11.12 22.38
C GLU A 201 -4.84 -10.46 21.03
N TYR A 202 -5.50 -9.30 21.03
CA TYR A 202 -5.61 -8.45 19.85
C TYR A 202 -4.22 -8.07 19.29
N LEU A 203 -3.31 -7.61 20.15
CA LEU A 203 -1.97 -7.18 19.75
C LEU A 203 -1.11 -8.35 19.26
N ASN A 204 -1.20 -9.51 19.91
CA ASN A 204 -0.49 -10.72 19.50
C ASN A 204 -0.96 -11.20 18.12
N CYS A 205 -2.28 -11.29 17.91
CA CYS A 205 -2.85 -11.63 16.60
C CYS A 205 -2.39 -10.65 15.51
N GLU A 206 -2.48 -9.35 15.75
CA GLU A 206 -2.05 -8.33 14.79
C GLU A 206 -0.56 -8.47 14.45
N THR A 207 0.27 -8.79 15.45
CA THR A 207 1.71 -8.99 15.30
C THR A 207 2.01 -10.22 14.44
N GLU A 208 1.39 -11.36 14.72
CA GLU A 208 1.58 -12.59 13.94
C GLU A 208 1.17 -12.41 12.47
N LEU A 209 0.00 -11.84 12.23
CA LEU A 209 -0.46 -11.58 10.87
C LEU A 209 0.45 -10.59 10.15
N THR A 210 0.94 -9.56 10.84
CA THR A 210 1.85 -8.56 10.26
C THR A 210 3.20 -9.19 9.90
N ARG A 211 3.78 -10.02 10.77
CA ARG A 211 5.01 -10.78 10.48
C ARG A 211 4.84 -11.72 9.28
N SER A 212 3.72 -12.44 9.20
CA SER A 212 3.41 -13.28 8.03
C SER A 212 3.33 -12.44 6.75
N ARG A 213 2.68 -11.27 6.83
CA ARG A 213 2.55 -10.38 5.68
C ARG A 213 3.87 -9.78 5.22
N ILE A 214 4.79 -9.49 6.13
CA ILE A 214 6.16 -9.05 5.80
C ILE A 214 6.84 -10.09 4.92
N SER A 215 6.82 -11.36 5.33
CA SER A 215 7.40 -12.46 4.53
C SER A 215 6.74 -12.61 3.16
N GLU A 216 5.41 -12.48 3.08
CA GLU A 216 4.69 -12.49 1.79
C GLU A 216 5.12 -11.33 0.89
N LEU A 217 5.21 -10.11 1.43
CA LEU A 217 5.59 -8.92 0.67
C LEU A 217 7.04 -9.02 0.16
N GLN A 218 7.96 -9.53 0.98
CA GLN A 218 9.34 -9.79 0.59
C GLN A 218 9.42 -10.80 -0.57
N ALA A 219 8.66 -11.89 -0.50
CA ALA A 219 8.62 -12.88 -1.58
C ALA A 219 7.97 -12.34 -2.86
N GLN A 220 6.93 -11.50 -2.72
CA GLN A 220 6.20 -10.94 -3.86
C GLN A 220 6.96 -9.82 -4.58
N GLN A 221 7.75 -9.01 -3.86
CA GLN A 221 8.30 -7.78 -4.45
C GLN A 221 9.15 -8.07 -5.70
N ASP A 222 9.99 -9.11 -5.68
CA ASP A 222 10.92 -9.40 -6.77
C ASP A 222 10.16 -9.94 -7.99
N GLN A 223 9.17 -10.80 -7.75
CA GLN A 223 8.31 -11.34 -8.80
C GLN A 223 7.45 -10.24 -9.44
N VAL A 224 6.88 -9.35 -8.62
CA VAL A 224 6.06 -8.24 -9.10
C VAL A 224 6.91 -7.19 -9.80
N TYR A 225 8.14 -6.95 -9.34
CA TYR A 225 9.08 -6.01 -9.96
C TYR A 225 9.28 -6.31 -11.43
N VAL A 226 9.64 -7.55 -11.78
CA VAL A 226 9.87 -7.95 -13.16
C VAL A 226 8.61 -7.71 -14.00
N ASN A 227 7.47 -8.26 -13.59
CA ASN A 227 6.22 -8.16 -14.35
C ASN A 227 5.75 -6.71 -14.54
N VAL A 228 5.85 -5.89 -13.51
CA VAL A 228 5.40 -4.48 -13.56
C VAL A 228 6.34 -3.65 -14.42
N LYS A 229 7.65 -3.85 -14.31
CA LYS A 229 8.64 -3.13 -15.13
C LYS A 229 8.56 -3.55 -16.59
N GLU A 230 8.31 -4.83 -16.89
CA GLU A 230 8.08 -5.31 -18.27
C GLU A 230 6.83 -4.68 -18.87
N ALA A 231 5.71 -4.68 -18.14
CA ALA A 231 4.49 -4.04 -18.61
C ALA A 231 4.69 -2.53 -18.84
N LYS A 232 5.45 -1.85 -17.96
CA LYS A 232 5.80 -0.44 -18.11
C LYS A 232 6.67 -0.19 -19.33
N LEU A 233 7.68 -1.02 -19.54
CA LEU A 233 8.56 -0.95 -20.70
C LEU A 233 7.78 -1.14 -22.01
N GLN A 234 6.85 -2.09 -22.07
CA GLN A 234 6.00 -2.27 -23.26
C GLN A 234 5.14 -1.04 -23.56
N LYS A 235 4.57 -0.40 -22.53
CA LYS A 235 3.84 0.86 -22.69
C LYS A 235 4.74 1.98 -23.22
N LEU A 236 5.97 2.08 -22.71
CA LEU A 236 6.93 3.09 -23.17
C LEU A 236 7.41 2.83 -24.60
N LYS A 237 7.55 1.57 -25.01
CA LYS A 237 7.84 1.21 -26.41
C LYS A 237 6.73 1.72 -27.33
N GLN A 238 5.47 1.44 -26.99
CA GLN A 238 4.31 1.95 -27.73
C GLN A 238 4.27 3.49 -27.75
N GLU A 239 4.49 4.14 -26.61
CA GLU A 239 4.47 5.61 -26.52
C GLU A 239 5.61 6.25 -27.33
N ALA A 240 6.78 5.61 -27.40
CA ALA A 240 7.87 6.06 -28.25
C ALA A 240 7.49 5.97 -29.74
N ASP A 241 6.90 4.86 -30.17
CA ASP A 241 6.42 4.68 -31.55
C ASP A 241 5.35 5.74 -31.90
N ASP A 242 4.39 5.96 -31.00
CA ASP A 242 3.35 6.98 -31.17
C ASP A 242 3.95 8.40 -31.24
N SER A 243 4.98 8.68 -30.44
CA SER A 243 5.69 9.95 -30.44
C SER A 243 6.47 10.16 -31.75
N ILE A 244 7.12 9.12 -32.28
CA ILE A 244 7.82 9.16 -33.58
C ILE A 244 6.80 9.45 -34.69
N LYS A 245 5.69 8.72 -34.73
CA LYS A 245 4.64 8.94 -35.72
C LYS A 245 4.08 10.36 -35.68
N THR A 246 3.94 10.92 -34.47
CA THR A 246 3.50 12.31 -34.28
C THR A 246 4.53 13.30 -34.81
N LEU A 247 5.83 13.03 -34.59
CA LEU A 247 6.94 13.82 -35.14
C LEU A 247 6.93 13.79 -36.68
N GLU A 248 6.78 12.61 -37.28
CA GLU A 248 6.71 12.42 -38.74
C GLU A 248 5.52 13.15 -39.33
N THR A 249 4.33 12.97 -38.75
CA THR A 249 3.11 13.69 -39.19
C THR A 249 3.29 15.21 -39.08
N THR A 250 3.96 15.66 -38.02
CA THR A 250 4.27 17.07 -37.80
C THR A 250 5.25 17.59 -38.84
N TRP A 251 6.29 16.82 -39.16
CA TRP A 251 7.24 17.12 -40.21
C TRP A 251 6.55 17.24 -41.57
N ASP A 252 5.69 16.28 -41.93
CA ASP A 252 5.00 16.25 -43.22
C ASP A 252 4.04 17.43 -43.42
N ALA A 253 3.50 17.98 -42.32
CA ALA A 253 2.64 19.17 -42.35
C ALA A 253 3.39 20.49 -42.59
N ILE A 254 4.72 20.52 -42.45
CA ILE A 254 5.54 21.72 -42.71
C ILE A 254 5.68 21.91 -44.23
N PRO A 255 5.54 23.14 -44.77
CA PRO A 255 5.79 23.41 -46.19
C PRO A 255 7.16 22.93 -46.68
N GLU A 256 7.20 22.35 -47.88
CA GLU A 256 8.41 21.76 -48.47
C GLU A 256 9.65 22.67 -48.46
N PRO A 257 9.58 23.97 -48.84
CA PRO A 257 10.76 24.83 -48.82
C PRO A 257 11.38 25.01 -47.43
N ILE A 258 10.56 24.92 -46.37
CA ILE A 258 11.02 25.01 -44.98
C ILE A 258 11.62 23.66 -44.56
N ARG A 259 11.00 22.54 -44.94
CA ARG A 259 11.55 21.20 -44.66
C ARG A 259 12.94 21.02 -45.26
N ASP A 260 13.17 21.48 -46.49
CA ASP A 260 14.48 21.36 -47.13
C ASP A 260 15.58 22.05 -46.31
N GLN A 261 15.30 23.24 -45.78
CA GLN A 261 16.20 23.99 -44.92
C GLN A 261 16.46 23.29 -43.57
N LEU A 262 15.44 22.63 -43.02
CA LEU A 262 15.52 21.96 -41.71
C LEU A 262 16.06 20.52 -41.76
N SER A 263 16.08 19.88 -42.94
CA SER A 263 16.35 18.45 -43.11
C SER A 263 17.68 17.98 -42.48
N SER A 264 18.76 18.72 -42.70
CA SER A 264 20.08 18.44 -42.14
C SER A 264 20.10 18.60 -40.61
N ASN A 265 19.41 19.62 -40.09
CA ASN A 265 19.27 19.85 -38.65
C ASN A 265 18.51 18.69 -37.99
N LEU A 266 17.37 18.29 -38.55
CA LEU A 266 16.55 17.21 -38.01
C LEU A 266 17.34 15.89 -37.98
N LYS A 267 18.03 15.54 -39.07
CA LYS A 267 18.88 14.33 -39.15
C LYS A 267 20.01 14.33 -38.11
N SER A 268 20.65 15.48 -37.90
CA SER A 268 21.72 15.63 -36.92
C SER A 268 21.19 15.52 -35.50
N TRP A 269 20.02 16.13 -35.25
CA TRP A 269 19.32 16.04 -33.98
C TRP A 269 18.94 14.61 -33.62
N THR A 270 18.40 13.81 -34.55
CA THR A 270 18.01 12.41 -34.28
C THR A 270 19.21 11.60 -33.76
N LYS A 271 20.37 11.72 -34.42
CA LYS A 271 21.60 11.04 -33.97
C LYS A 271 22.07 11.52 -32.60
N SER A 272 21.99 12.84 -32.36
CA SER A 272 22.36 13.42 -31.06
C SER A 272 21.45 12.90 -29.94
N ALA A 273 20.14 12.86 -30.17
CA ALA A 273 19.16 12.37 -29.22
C ALA A 273 19.39 10.87 -28.89
N ASP A 274 19.67 10.04 -29.90
CA ASP A 274 19.99 8.64 -29.68
C ASP A 274 21.27 8.47 -28.84
N ASN A 275 22.32 9.23 -29.14
CA ASN A 275 23.57 9.18 -28.38
C ASN A 275 23.39 9.65 -26.95
N GLU A 276 22.66 10.74 -26.73
CA GLU A 276 22.34 11.28 -25.41
C GLU A 276 21.68 10.20 -24.54
N CYS A 277 20.56 9.62 -25.02
CA CYS A 277 19.82 8.62 -24.27
C CYS A 277 20.56 7.27 -24.13
N ASN A 278 21.55 6.98 -24.96
CA ASN A 278 22.37 5.77 -24.87
C ASN A 278 23.61 5.95 -23.97
N SER A 279 24.05 7.19 -23.74
CA SER A 279 25.24 7.52 -22.96
C SER A 279 25.00 7.61 -21.46
N GLU A 280 23.73 7.60 -21.02
CA GLU A 280 23.38 7.61 -19.61
C GLU A 280 23.93 6.38 -18.87
N LYS A 281 24.36 6.57 -17.63
CA LYS A 281 24.84 5.49 -16.77
C LYS A 281 23.73 4.43 -16.62
N PRO A 282 24.03 3.13 -16.83
CA PRO A 282 23.06 2.07 -16.60
C PRO A 282 22.50 2.12 -15.18
N ALA A 283 21.20 1.83 -15.06
CA ALA A 283 20.55 1.60 -13.78
C ALA A 283 20.97 0.25 -13.20
N ASP A 284 20.54 -0.04 -11.97
CA ASP A 284 20.87 -1.29 -11.27
C ASP A 284 20.34 -2.55 -11.99
N THR A 285 19.31 -2.40 -12.83
CA THR A 285 18.76 -3.47 -13.66
C THR A 285 18.73 -3.07 -15.13
N GLU A 286 18.86 -4.07 -16.02
CA GLU A 286 18.77 -3.87 -17.47
C GLU A 286 17.41 -3.28 -17.86
N ILE A 287 16.32 -3.81 -17.28
CA ILE A 287 14.97 -3.32 -17.57
C ILE A 287 14.75 -1.86 -17.17
N GLN A 288 15.31 -1.43 -16.02
CA GLN A 288 15.24 -0.04 -15.61
C GLN A 288 16.10 0.86 -16.50
N THR A 289 17.22 0.34 -17.02
CA THR A 289 18.05 1.03 -18.01
C THR A 289 17.29 1.27 -19.31
N GLU A 290 16.55 0.26 -19.81
CA GLU A 290 15.71 0.43 -20.99
C GLU A 290 14.57 1.44 -20.74
N ILE A 291 13.88 1.35 -19.60
CA ILE A 291 12.84 2.31 -19.20
C ILE A 291 13.37 3.74 -19.23
N ASN A 292 14.56 3.99 -18.66
CA ASN A 292 15.18 5.31 -18.65
C ASN A 292 15.47 5.81 -20.06
N ARG A 293 16.04 4.94 -20.91
CA ARG A 293 16.32 5.26 -22.32
C ARG A 293 15.08 5.65 -23.10
N PHE A 294 13.98 4.90 -22.96
CA PHE A 294 12.72 5.22 -23.63
C PHE A 294 12.10 6.52 -23.12
N ASN A 295 12.12 6.77 -21.81
CA ASN A 295 11.67 8.04 -21.24
C ASN A 295 12.46 9.24 -21.80
N CYS A 296 13.79 9.12 -21.88
CA CYS A 296 14.66 10.12 -22.50
C CYS A 296 14.25 10.38 -23.96
N ARG A 297 14.13 9.32 -24.77
CA ARG A 297 13.75 9.43 -26.19
C ARG A 297 12.39 10.10 -26.37
N ILE A 298 11.37 9.64 -25.65
CA ILE A 298 10.01 10.21 -25.70
C ILE A 298 10.05 11.71 -25.38
N LYS A 299 10.78 12.11 -24.33
CA LYS A 299 10.91 13.52 -23.94
C LYS A 299 11.56 14.37 -25.03
N LEU A 300 12.66 13.89 -25.62
CA LEU A 300 13.35 14.60 -26.69
C LEU A 300 12.47 14.70 -27.94
N ILE A 301 11.81 13.61 -28.34
CA ILE A 301 10.90 13.58 -29.49
C ILE A 301 9.73 14.55 -29.30
N LYS A 302 9.08 14.55 -28.13
CA LYS A 302 7.99 15.49 -27.82
C LYS A 302 8.46 16.94 -27.88
N THR A 303 9.68 17.22 -27.40
CA THR A 303 10.27 18.57 -27.46
C THR A 303 10.51 18.99 -28.90
N LYS A 304 11.10 18.12 -29.73
CA LYS A 304 11.36 18.42 -31.15
C LYS A 304 10.07 18.55 -31.95
N THR A 305 9.07 17.72 -31.66
CA THR A 305 7.74 17.82 -32.27
C THR A 305 7.14 19.21 -32.02
N LYS A 306 7.20 19.69 -30.78
CA LYS A 306 6.70 21.02 -30.41
C LYS A 306 7.48 22.16 -31.07
N GLU A 307 8.79 22.01 -31.25
CA GLU A 307 9.61 22.96 -32.02
C GLU A 307 9.13 23.01 -33.49
N LEU A 308 8.92 21.83 -34.09
CA LEU A 308 8.49 21.70 -35.49
C LEU A 308 7.06 22.20 -35.73
N GLU A 309 6.18 22.12 -34.74
CA GLU A 309 4.83 22.70 -34.78
C GLU A 309 4.85 24.21 -35.08
N GLY A 310 5.90 24.93 -34.67
CA GLY A 310 6.04 26.37 -34.97
C GLY A 310 6.28 26.71 -36.44
N TYR A 311 6.56 25.71 -37.28
CA TYR A 311 6.76 25.87 -38.72
C TYR A 311 5.55 25.40 -39.55
N LYS A 312 4.48 24.93 -38.88
CA LYS A 312 3.19 24.68 -39.53
C LYS A 312 2.55 26.03 -39.84
N LEU A 313 2.08 26.21 -41.08
CA LEU A 313 1.32 27.40 -41.51
C LEU A 313 -0.17 27.22 -41.24
#